data_AF-A0A7K1UDH4-F1
#
_entry.id   AF-A0A7K1UDH4-F1
#
_cell.length_a   1.000
_cell.length_b   1.000
_cell.length_c   1.000
_cell.angle_alpha   90.00
_cell.angle_beta   90.00
_cell.angle_gamma   90.00
#
_symmetry.space_group_name_H-M   'P 1'
#
loop_
_entity.id
_entity.type
_entity.pdbx_description
1 polymer ?
#
loop_
_entity_poly.entity_id
_entity_poly.type
_entity_poly.pdbx_seq_one_letter_code
_entity_poly.pdbx_strand_id
1 'polypeptide(L)'
;MDSNIQEFVRILGDKIKQPHEWNSRNLCVTNFDNDTYNHLRNVLQSLHIPEEGDQDELIFNLNQNAGADNLVFYDQKHFQSENSYERYKDCWQDVNIIILMPGGEVAIKEKGEQFGDRNLPIYNYLYYRKILAFLLSKPEFTSLHYEMDQQFAILSAEKGPFHIGYSLAEIRVATAGSLMSEYEELVKGFDKMEFAAFFKDVVIEGTHAAVVGDRFWKLVSNLAALTSLANRDLQIYLQKFAFEKIKSKFKEEKVKYFESLEKNIESLNKQVLAFPLTFAASVFAGFQVKDSFWILIVIFASYALYTFVAWKILGLIKYNIDTTEQDVKDESNRIRTTYQVVYSEFQGDFNKINGKILLIKQLHKWLRGILVGLLVLFLLFTIGYSMKLEKVAQETAAAALKAKEDSLQRAANKVIDTFQVRIVSSAVKPVPVVIDTSANKKADEVHLVGKANKH
;
A
#
# COMPACT_ATOMS: atom_id res chain seq x y z
N MET A 1 44.12 9.74 35.36
CA MET A 1 44.14 10.58 36.58
C MET A 1 45.47 11.26 36.79
N ASP A 2 45.46 12.59 36.78
CA ASP A 2 46.59 13.41 37.22
C ASP A 2 47.01 13.01 38.64
N SER A 3 48.31 12.79 38.85
CA SER A 3 48.86 12.40 40.16
C SER A 3 48.54 13.43 41.25
N ASN A 4 48.46 14.71 40.89
CA ASN A 4 48.13 15.78 41.83
C ASN A 4 46.66 15.70 42.28
N ILE A 5 45.74 15.31 41.40
CA ILE A 5 44.33 15.11 41.78
C ILE A 5 44.19 13.91 42.70
N GLN A 6 44.89 12.81 42.42
CA GLN A 6 44.89 11.64 43.30
C GLN A 6 45.39 11.99 44.69
N GLU A 7 46.49 12.73 44.76
CA GLU A 7 47.09 13.13 46.03
C GLU A 7 46.23 14.14 46.80
N PHE A 8 45.64 15.12 46.10
CA PHE A 8 44.65 16.04 46.65
C PHE A 8 43.48 15.28 47.31
N VAL A 9 42.91 14.32 46.58
CA VAL A 9 41.78 13.51 47.04
C VAL A 9 42.18 12.62 48.20
N ARG A 10 43.39 12.05 48.19
CA ARG A 10 43.91 11.22 49.29
C ARG A 10 44.04 12.04 50.58
N ILE A 11 44.67 13.21 50.51
CA ILE A 11 44.90 14.06 51.70
C ILE A 11 43.57 14.62 52.23
N LEU A 12 42.75 15.22 51.37
CA LEU A 12 41.51 15.84 51.81
C LEU A 12 40.42 14.83 52.16
N GLY A 13 40.36 13.68 51.50
CA GLY A 13 39.38 12.64 51.80
C GLY A 13 39.47 12.16 53.24
N ASP A 14 40.68 12.07 53.81
CA ASP A 14 40.87 11.70 55.22
C ASP A 14 40.60 12.86 56.18
N LYS A 15 40.88 14.10 55.77
CA LYS A 15 40.64 15.28 56.60
C LYS A 15 39.17 15.69 56.67
N ILE A 16 38.41 15.52 55.59
CA ILE A 16 36.97 15.82 55.54
C ILE A 16 36.16 14.87 56.43
N LYS A 17 36.70 13.70 56.77
CA LYS A 17 36.09 12.81 57.79
C LYS A 17 36.17 13.40 59.21
N GLN A 18 37.04 14.38 59.44
CA GLN A 18 37.17 15.10 60.70
C GLN A 18 36.23 16.32 60.69
N PRO A 19 35.93 16.92 61.86
CA PRO A 19 35.15 18.16 61.92
C PRO A 19 35.78 19.24 61.03
N HIS A 20 34.97 19.83 60.17
CA HIS A 20 35.35 20.88 59.22
C HIS A 20 34.17 21.83 59.05
N GLU A 21 34.43 23.06 58.60
CA GLU A 21 33.40 24.06 58.39
C GLU A 21 33.22 24.35 56.90
N TRP A 22 31.96 24.39 56.45
CA TRP A 22 31.61 24.81 55.10
C TRP A 22 30.60 25.96 55.16
N ASN A 23 30.98 27.12 54.65
CA ASN A 23 30.15 28.33 54.67
C ASN A 23 29.54 28.70 53.30
N SER A 24 29.32 27.72 52.42
CA SER A 24 28.87 27.88 51.02
C SER A 24 29.90 28.47 50.05
N ARG A 25 31.03 28.98 50.54
CA ARG A 25 32.10 29.53 49.69
C ARG A 25 33.46 28.92 50.02
N ASN A 26 33.73 28.86 51.31
CA ASN A 26 34.99 28.44 51.86
C ASN A 26 34.82 27.13 52.61
N LEU A 27 35.69 26.17 52.31
CA LEU A 27 35.89 24.97 53.10
C LEU A 27 37.04 25.26 54.06
N CYS A 28 36.79 25.18 55.36
CA CYS A 28 37.81 25.32 56.39
C CYS A 28 38.08 23.95 57.01
N VAL A 29 39.34 23.54 56.98
CA VAL A 29 39.82 22.27 57.54
C VAL A 29 40.94 22.59 58.51
N THR A 30 40.92 21.95 59.67
CA THR A 30 41.87 22.23 60.75
C THR A 30 42.77 21.04 61.06
N ASN A 31 43.77 21.28 61.90
CA ASN A 31 44.64 20.23 62.49
C ASN A 31 45.50 19.49 61.46
N PHE A 32 46.22 20.21 60.59
CA PHE A 32 47.22 19.58 59.72
C PHE A 32 48.55 19.41 60.47
N ASP A 33 49.21 18.26 60.32
CA ASP A 33 50.63 18.19 60.64
C ASP A 33 51.42 18.95 59.56
N ASN A 34 52.60 19.45 59.92
CA ASN A 34 53.40 20.32 59.07
C ASN A 34 53.75 19.67 57.70
N ASP A 35 54.00 18.36 57.69
CA ASP A 35 54.33 17.65 56.46
C ASP A 35 53.11 17.55 55.53
N THR A 36 51.95 17.13 56.06
CA THR A 36 50.69 17.08 55.30
C THR A 36 50.26 18.47 54.83
N TYR A 37 50.41 19.51 55.65
CA TYR A 37 50.10 20.89 55.29
C TYR A 37 50.92 21.38 54.10
N ASN A 38 52.26 21.26 54.19
CA ASN A 38 53.15 21.68 53.12
C ASN A 38 52.93 20.88 51.84
N HIS A 39 52.66 19.58 51.98
CA HIS A 39 52.37 18.73 50.83
C HIS A 39 51.06 19.13 50.14
N LEU A 40 49.98 19.31 50.91
CA LEU A 40 48.69 19.75 50.39
C LEU A 40 48.81 21.11 49.69
N ARG A 41 49.54 22.07 50.26
CA ARG A 41 49.73 23.39 49.67
C ARG A 41 50.41 23.32 48.29
N ASN A 42 51.44 22.48 48.15
CA ASN A 42 52.09 22.27 46.85
C ASN A 42 51.12 21.67 45.82
N VAL A 43 50.27 20.73 46.25
CA VAL A 43 49.24 20.13 45.40
C VAL A 43 48.18 21.17 45.00
N LEU A 44 47.69 21.99 45.93
CA LEU A 44 46.71 23.07 45.64
C LEU A 44 47.24 24.07 44.61
N GLN A 45 48.51 24.49 44.77
CA GLN A 45 49.16 25.39 43.82
C GLN A 45 49.23 24.78 42.42
N SER A 46 49.57 23.49 42.32
CA SER A 46 49.58 22.80 41.02
C SER A 46 48.19 22.68 40.38
N LEU A 47 47.14 22.57 41.21
CA LEU A 47 45.76 22.50 40.76
C LEU A 47 45.10 23.87 40.54
N HIS A 48 45.81 24.96 40.84
CA HIS A 48 45.32 26.34 40.82
C HIS A 48 44.09 26.57 41.71
N ILE A 49 44.08 25.96 42.90
CA ILE A 49 43.01 26.14 43.89
C ILE A 49 43.46 27.20 44.91
N PRO A 50 42.78 28.36 45.01
CA PRO A 50 43.12 29.41 45.96
C PRO A 50 42.97 28.96 47.40
N GLU A 51 44.04 29.12 48.17
CA GLU A 51 44.10 28.83 49.58
C GLU A 51 44.49 30.04 50.44
N GLU A 52 43.91 30.14 51.64
CA GLU A 52 44.25 31.10 52.68
C GLU A 52 44.44 30.35 54.02
N GLY A 53 45.20 30.92 54.95
CA GLY A 53 45.40 30.37 56.30
C GLY A 53 46.79 29.79 56.55
N ASP A 54 46.89 28.95 57.59
CA ASP A 54 48.12 28.32 58.09
C ASP A 54 47.90 26.82 58.43
N GLN A 55 48.85 26.21 59.14
CA GLN A 55 48.80 24.78 59.49
C GLN A 55 47.65 24.42 60.46
N ASP A 56 47.21 25.37 61.28
CA ASP A 56 46.15 25.15 62.26
C ASP A 56 44.78 25.25 61.57
N GLU A 57 44.67 26.15 60.60
CA GLU A 57 43.45 26.43 59.85
C GLU A 57 43.74 26.72 58.37
N LEU A 58 43.31 25.83 57.47
CA LEU A 58 43.44 26.02 56.02
C LEU A 58 42.07 26.21 55.37
N ILE A 59 41.93 27.30 54.62
CA ILE A 59 40.68 27.76 54.01
C ILE A 59 40.80 27.67 52.48
N PHE A 60 39.92 26.89 51.85
CA PHE A 60 39.84 26.74 50.39
C PHE A 60 38.71 27.57 49.83
N ASN A 61 38.96 28.46 48.86
CA ASN A 61 37.89 29.18 48.18
C ASN A 61 37.39 28.42 46.94
N LEU A 62 36.40 27.55 47.13
CA LEU A 62 35.93 26.66 46.07
C LEU A 62 35.15 27.38 44.95
N ASN A 63 34.74 28.64 45.18
CA ASN A 63 33.96 29.43 44.22
C ASN A 63 34.81 30.29 43.27
N GLN A 64 36.10 30.50 43.53
CA GLN A 64 36.93 31.41 42.74
C GLN A 64 37.61 30.77 41.52
N ASN A 65 37.43 29.46 41.28
CA ASN A 65 38.15 28.73 40.22
C ASN A 65 37.51 28.85 38.83
N ALA A 66 36.87 29.99 38.50
CA ALA A 66 36.29 30.16 37.17
C ALA A 66 37.40 30.17 36.11
N GLY A 67 37.39 29.20 35.19
CA GLY A 67 38.39 29.05 34.13
C GLY A 67 39.63 28.21 34.47
N ALA A 68 39.67 27.58 35.65
CA ALA A 68 40.70 26.60 35.98
C ALA A 68 40.41 25.24 35.33
N ASP A 69 41.45 24.48 34.99
CA ASP A 69 41.32 23.08 34.53
C ASP A 69 40.72 22.16 35.61
N ASN A 70 40.66 22.60 36.88
CA ASN A 70 40.15 21.82 38.02
C ASN A 70 39.08 22.60 38.78
N LEU A 71 37.86 22.08 38.77
CA LEU A 71 36.73 22.61 39.53
C LEU A 71 36.43 21.70 40.71
N VAL A 72 36.49 22.27 41.91
CA VAL A 72 36.26 21.54 43.16
C VAL A 72 34.96 22.03 43.80
N PHE A 73 34.11 21.09 44.19
CA PHE A 73 32.83 21.33 44.84
C PHE A 73 32.78 20.56 46.16
N TYR A 74 32.35 21.25 47.21
CA TYR A 74 31.99 20.64 48.48
C TYR A 74 30.56 20.09 48.43
N ASP A 75 30.39 18.78 48.39
CA ASP A 75 29.12 18.05 48.29
C ASP A 75 28.33 18.20 46.97
N GLN A 76 27.31 17.35 46.84
CA GLN A 76 26.42 17.30 45.68
C GLN A 76 25.57 18.58 45.55
N LYS A 77 25.10 19.16 46.66
CA LYS A 77 24.23 20.34 46.66
C LYS A 77 24.97 21.57 46.14
N HIS A 78 26.22 21.76 46.54
CA HIS A 78 27.05 22.83 46.01
C HIS A 78 27.33 22.64 44.53
N PHE A 79 27.70 21.43 44.10
CA PHE A 79 27.91 21.10 42.69
C PHE A 79 26.65 21.38 41.83
N GLN A 80 25.47 21.12 42.39
CA GLN A 80 24.18 21.34 41.74
C GLN A 80 23.63 22.77 41.88
N SER A 81 24.28 23.65 42.62
CA SER A 81 23.81 25.04 42.73
C SER A 81 23.88 25.76 41.38
N GLU A 82 23.01 26.75 41.17
CA GLU A 82 22.95 27.49 39.90
C GLU A 82 24.30 28.16 39.57
N ASN A 83 24.89 28.82 40.57
CA ASN A 83 26.21 29.45 40.43
C ASN A 83 27.30 28.45 40.05
N SER A 84 27.24 27.22 40.57
CA SER A 84 28.19 26.17 40.22
C SER A 84 27.97 25.67 38.81
N TYR A 85 26.72 25.42 38.41
CA TYR A 85 26.39 24.94 37.07
C TYR A 85 26.88 25.88 35.97
N GLU A 86 26.67 27.19 36.14
CA GLU A 86 27.14 28.23 35.22
C GLU A 86 28.66 28.21 35.02
N ARG A 87 29.44 27.77 36.02
CA ARG A 87 30.91 27.70 35.91
C ARG A 87 31.42 26.61 34.99
N TYR A 88 30.65 25.54 34.77
CA TYR A 88 31.12 24.37 34.02
C TYR A 88 30.25 23.94 32.84
N LYS A 89 29.03 24.47 32.68
CA LYS A 89 28.10 24.00 31.63
C LYS A 89 28.70 24.09 30.21
N ASP A 90 29.51 25.10 29.94
CA ASP A 90 30.08 25.39 28.62
C ASP A 90 31.47 24.81 28.40
N CYS A 91 32.21 24.49 29.48
CA CYS A 91 33.55 23.91 29.43
C CYS A 91 33.64 22.50 30.03
N TRP A 92 32.50 21.83 30.23
CA TRP A 92 32.40 20.54 30.92
C TRP A 92 33.42 19.50 30.42
N GLN A 93 33.63 19.41 29.11
CA GLN A 93 34.54 18.43 28.52
C GLN A 93 36.01 18.72 28.87
N ASP A 94 36.34 20.00 29.07
CA ASP A 94 37.70 20.52 29.17
C ASP A 94 38.21 20.70 30.60
N VAL A 95 37.37 20.43 31.60
CA VAL A 95 37.69 20.57 33.02
C VAL A 95 37.60 19.24 33.76
N ASN A 96 38.40 19.09 34.81
CA ASN A 96 38.23 18.09 35.85
C ASN A 96 37.19 18.60 36.86
N ILE A 97 36.29 17.73 37.29
CA ILE A 97 35.30 18.03 38.33
C ILE A 97 35.54 17.09 39.49
N ILE A 98 35.72 17.67 40.68
CA ILE A 98 35.99 16.95 41.92
C ILE A 98 34.93 17.34 42.92
N ILE A 99 34.12 16.38 43.36
CA ILE A 99 33.08 16.58 44.37
C ILE A 99 33.51 15.89 45.66
N LEU A 100 33.77 16.69 46.70
CA LEU A 100 34.20 16.25 48.01
C LEU A 100 32.97 16.00 48.89
N MET A 101 32.66 14.75 49.23
CA MET A 101 31.51 14.43 50.05
C MET A 101 31.86 14.50 51.55
N PRO A 102 30.93 14.92 52.44
CA PRO A 102 31.18 15.01 53.89
C PRO A 102 31.62 13.71 54.59
N GLY A 103 31.53 12.55 53.92
CA GLY A 103 32.03 11.26 54.41
C GLY A 103 33.45 10.90 53.96
N GLY A 104 34.14 11.79 53.24
CA GLY A 104 35.44 11.54 52.62
C GLY A 104 35.40 10.75 51.31
N GLU A 105 34.20 10.36 50.85
CA GLU A 105 33.99 9.87 49.49
C GLU A 105 34.20 11.01 48.48
N VAL A 106 34.71 10.68 47.30
CA VAL A 106 34.94 11.68 46.25
C VAL A 106 34.40 11.15 44.93
N ALA A 107 33.58 11.96 44.27
CA ALA A 107 33.18 11.74 42.88
C ALA A 107 34.06 12.59 41.98
N ILE A 108 34.62 11.98 40.94
CA ILE A 108 35.59 12.64 40.06
C ILE A 108 35.19 12.41 38.62
N LYS A 109 35.25 13.47 37.82
CA LYS A 109 35.22 13.42 36.36
C LYS A 109 36.52 14.02 35.84
N GLU A 110 37.27 13.27 35.05
CA GLU A 110 38.51 13.77 34.42
C GLU A 110 38.22 14.52 33.11
N LYS A 111 39.13 15.40 32.69
CA LYS A 111 39.10 16.07 31.39
C LYS A 111 39.06 15.04 30.25
N GLY A 112 38.09 15.20 29.34
CA GLY A 112 37.86 14.26 28.23
C GLY A 112 37.39 12.85 28.65
N GLU A 113 37.15 12.60 29.93
CA GLU A 113 36.63 11.31 30.38
C GLU A 113 35.26 11.04 29.75
N GLN A 114 35.02 9.78 29.41
CA GLN A 114 33.70 9.34 28.97
C GLN A 114 32.84 8.98 30.18
N PHE A 115 31.55 8.81 29.93
CA PHE A 115 30.61 8.33 30.94
C PHE A 115 31.05 6.98 31.52
N GLY A 116 30.97 6.83 32.85
CA GLY A 116 31.22 5.57 33.55
C GLY A 116 30.64 5.57 34.97
N ASP A 117 30.60 4.39 35.61
CA ASP A 117 29.91 4.24 36.91
C ASP A 117 30.47 5.15 38.01
N ARG A 118 31.77 5.46 37.97
CA ARG A 118 32.44 6.32 38.98
C ARG A 118 32.06 7.80 38.88
N ASN A 119 31.70 8.26 37.69
CA ASN A 119 31.33 9.66 37.42
C ASN A 119 29.83 9.83 37.12
N LEU A 120 29.05 8.73 37.26
CA LEU A 120 27.61 8.66 37.01
C LEU A 120 26.82 9.83 37.65
N PRO A 121 27.00 10.19 38.94
CA PRO A 121 26.23 11.29 39.53
C PRO A 121 26.48 12.64 38.87
N ILE A 122 27.72 12.86 38.41
CA ILE A 122 28.16 14.10 37.79
C ILE A 122 27.55 14.20 36.39
N TYR A 123 27.65 13.13 35.59
CA TYR A 123 27.07 13.07 34.24
C TYR A 123 25.53 13.14 34.26
N ASN A 124 24.88 12.43 35.16
CA ASN A 124 23.42 12.43 35.24
C ASN A 124 22.87 13.81 35.59
N TYR A 125 23.52 14.55 36.48
CA TYR A 125 23.09 15.92 36.77
C TYR A 125 23.26 16.84 35.55
N LEU A 126 24.38 16.73 34.81
CA LEU A 126 24.56 17.49 33.57
C LEU A 126 23.44 17.19 32.57
N TYR A 127 23.13 15.92 32.35
CA TYR A 127 22.08 15.53 31.39
C TYR A 127 20.68 15.90 31.87
N TYR A 128 20.39 15.86 33.17
CA TYR A 128 19.16 16.40 33.74
C TYR A 128 18.98 17.89 33.37
N ARG A 129 20.03 18.70 33.55
CA ARG A 129 20.03 20.13 33.17
C ARG A 129 19.90 20.32 31.66
N LYS A 130 20.57 19.50 30.84
CA LYS A 130 20.43 19.53 29.38
C LYS A 130 19.02 19.17 28.92
N ILE A 131 18.39 18.15 29.51
CA ILE A 131 16.99 17.78 29.21
C ILE A 131 16.06 18.95 29.55
N LEU A 132 16.23 19.58 30.72
CA LEU A 132 15.43 20.73 31.13
C LEU A 132 15.59 21.88 30.14
N ALA A 133 16.85 22.31 29.89
CA ALA A 133 17.14 23.40 28.96
C ALA A 133 16.63 23.11 27.55
N PHE A 134 16.78 21.87 27.08
CA PHE A 134 16.25 21.43 25.79
C PHE A 134 14.73 21.57 25.73
N LEU A 135 14.00 21.01 26.69
CA LEU A 135 12.53 21.09 26.69
C LEU A 135 12.02 22.52 26.83
N LEU A 136 12.67 23.35 27.65
CA LEU A 136 12.35 24.78 27.77
C LEU A 136 12.62 25.54 26.47
N SER A 137 13.65 25.19 25.72
CA SER A 137 13.98 25.82 24.42
C SER A 137 13.02 25.45 23.28
N LYS A 138 12.12 24.47 23.49
CA LYS A 138 11.21 23.93 22.46
C LYS A 138 9.80 24.50 22.65
N PRO A 139 9.41 25.57 21.92
CA PRO A 139 8.08 26.17 22.06
C PRO A 139 6.94 25.21 21.71
N GLU A 140 7.21 24.23 20.83
CA GLU A 140 6.28 23.16 20.49
C GLU A 140 6.01 22.20 21.66
N PHE A 141 6.85 22.16 22.69
CA PHE A 141 6.66 21.39 23.92
C PHE A 141 6.26 22.30 25.09
N THR A 142 7.08 23.32 25.37
CA THR A 142 6.92 24.26 26.48
C THR A 142 6.18 25.50 26.01
N SER A 143 4.97 25.71 26.50
CA SER A 143 4.13 26.85 26.09
C SER A 143 4.40 28.10 26.93
N LEU A 144 4.68 27.93 28.23
CA LEU A 144 4.97 29.02 29.18
C LEU A 144 6.04 28.57 30.16
N HIS A 145 6.97 29.46 30.54
CA HIS A 145 8.01 29.19 31.53
C HIS A 145 7.95 30.23 32.66
N TYR A 146 7.82 29.75 33.90
CA TYR A 146 7.74 30.56 35.12
C TYR A 146 9.01 30.31 35.94
N GLU A 147 10.07 31.04 35.62
CA GLU A 147 11.41 30.83 36.19
C GLU A 147 11.44 30.99 37.72
N MET A 148 10.73 32.01 38.25
CA MET A 148 10.65 32.29 39.69
C MET A 148 10.05 31.12 40.50
N ASP A 149 9.09 30.41 39.90
CA ASP A 149 8.40 29.28 40.52
C ASP A 149 9.05 27.94 40.17
N GLN A 150 10.14 27.95 39.38
CA GLN A 150 10.81 26.76 38.84
C GLN A 150 9.82 25.77 38.21
N GLN A 151 8.93 26.29 37.37
CA GLN A 151 7.94 25.48 36.66
C GLN A 151 7.74 25.96 35.23
N PHE A 152 7.29 25.06 34.38
CA PHE A 152 6.82 25.40 33.04
C PHE A 152 5.45 24.75 32.79
N ALA A 153 4.71 25.27 31.81
CA ALA A 153 3.39 24.78 31.45
C ALA A 153 3.36 24.24 30.03
N ILE A 154 2.71 23.09 29.88
CA ILE A 154 2.33 22.47 28.62
C ILE A 154 0.85 22.78 28.39
N LEU A 155 0.50 23.42 27.28
CA LEU A 155 -0.91 23.59 26.90
C LEU A 155 -1.40 22.33 26.16
N SER A 156 -2.38 21.65 26.76
CA SER A 156 -3.15 20.57 26.13
C SER A 156 -4.54 21.08 25.75
N ALA A 157 -5.04 20.64 24.59
CA ALA A 157 -6.38 20.98 24.14
C ALA A 157 -7.46 20.39 25.07
N GLU A 158 -7.22 19.21 25.64
CA GLU A 158 -8.21 18.50 26.46
C GLU A 158 -8.11 18.86 27.95
N LYS A 159 -6.88 19.02 28.46
CA LYS A 159 -6.63 19.23 29.91
C LYS A 159 -6.30 20.67 30.28
N GLY A 160 -6.20 21.57 29.31
CA GLY A 160 -5.78 22.95 29.54
C GLY A 160 -4.29 23.06 29.93
N PRO A 161 -3.90 24.07 30.73
CA PRO A 161 -2.52 24.25 31.17
C PRO A 161 -2.10 23.18 32.18
N PHE A 162 -1.09 22.39 31.83
CA PHE A 162 -0.49 21.39 32.70
C PHE A 162 0.89 21.85 33.19
N HIS A 163 0.99 22.16 34.48
CA HIS A 163 2.22 22.66 35.10
C HIS A 163 3.17 21.52 35.48
N ILE A 164 4.45 21.69 35.17
CA ILE A 164 5.57 20.80 35.53
C ILE A 164 6.57 21.63 36.33
N GLY A 165 6.64 21.38 37.62
CA GLY A 165 7.69 21.90 38.49
C GLY A 165 8.96 21.07 38.37
N TYR A 166 10.10 21.74 38.51
CA TYR A 166 11.44 21.16 38.50
C TYR A 166 12.27 21.69 39.67
N SER A 167 13.34 20.98 39.99
CA SER A 167 14.34 21.42 40.99
C SER A 167 15.66 21.62 40.30
N LEU A 168 16.31 22.76 40.53
CA LEU A 168 17.67 22.97 40.05
C LEU A 168 18.70 22.11 40.80
N ALA A 169 18.39 21.67 42.03
CA ALA A 169 19.22 20.79 42.86
C ALA A 169 18.55 19.43 43.08
N GLU A 170 18.51 18.61 42.03
CA GLU A 170 17.89 17.28 42.07
C GLU A 170 18.90 16.21 42.52
N ILE A 171 18.89 15.86 43.80
CA ILE A 171 19.81 14.86 44.36
C ILE A 171 19.54 13.44 43.86
N ARG A 172 18.31 13.14 43.41
CA ARG A 172 17.92 11.79 42.97
C ARG A 172 18.61 11.36 41.67
N VAL A 173 19.15 12.30 40.88
CA VAL A 173 19.93 11.98 39.66
C VAL A 173 21.17 11.13 39.95
N ALA A 174 21.72 11.22 41.18
CA ALA A 174 22.92 10.51 41.57
C ALA A 174 22.75 8.98 41.58
N THR A 175 21.52 8.50 41.77
CA THR A 175 21.20 7.06 41.84
C THR A 175 20.42 6.56 40.62
N ALA A 176 20.14 7.43 39.65
CA ALA A 176 19.49 7.06 38.40
C ALA A 176 20.43 6.24 37.50
N GLY A 177 19.86 5.49 36.56
CA GLY A 177 20.61 4.99 35.41
C GLY A 177 21.21 6.16 34.59
N SER A 178 22.00 5.83 33.57
CA SER A 178 22.49 6.86 32.63
C SER A 178 21.32 7.68 32.11
N LEU A 179 21.47 9.00 32.01
CA LEU A 179 20.51 9.88 31.33
C LEU A 179 21.00 10.33 29.94
N MET A 180 22.21 9.93 29.55
CA MET A 180 22.84 10.34 28.30
C MET A 180 22.08 9.78 27.09
N SER A 181 21.84 8.47 27.08
CA SER A 181 21.09 7.79 26.02
C SER A 181 19.68 8.36 25.86
N GLU A 182 19.01 8.63 26.97
CA GLU A 182 17.64 9.11 27.04
C GLU A 182 17.53 10.53 26.50
N TYR A 183 18.53 11.37 26.80
CA TYR A 183 18.64 12.70 26.21
C TYR A 183 18.86 12.63 24.69
N GLU A 184 19.78 11.78 24.21
CA GLU A 184 20.05 11.64 22.77
C GLU A 184 18.82 11.13 22.00
N GLU A 185 18.11 10.14 22.54
CA GLU A 185 16.86 9.64 21.96
C GLU A 185 15.76 10.70 21.97
N LEU A 186 15.65 11.49 23.04
CA LEU A 186 14.71 12.61 23.12
C LEU A 186 15.00 13.65 22.02
N VAL A 187 16.25 14.09 21.88
CA VAL A 187 16.66 15.07 20.86
C VAL A 187 16.33 14.55 19.46
N LYS A 188 16.70 13.31 19.16
CA LYS A 188 16.39 12.64 17.89
C LYS A 188 14.89 12.47 17.66
N GLY A 189 14.10 12.30 18.71
CA GLY A 189 12.64 12.26 18.64
C GLY A 189 12.07 13.56 18.12
N PHE A 190 12.54 14.69 18.65
CA PHE A 190 12.10 16.04 18.28
C PHE A 190 12.51 16.48 16.87
N ASP A 191 13.48 15.82 16.23
CA ASP A 191 13.77 16.02 14.81
C ASP A 191 12.64 15.52 13.89
N LYS A 192 11.75 14.65 14.39
CA LYS A 192 10.61 14.14 13.64
C LYS A 192 9.44 15.12 13.74
N MET A 193 8.85 15.44 12.59
CA MET A 193 7.63 16.25 12.52
C MET A 193 6.54 15.66 13.43
N GLU A 194 5.85 16.52 14.19
CA GLU A 194 4.74 16.17 15.09
C GLU A 194 5.08 15.34 16.34
N PHE A 195 6.33 14.87 16.53
CA PHE A 195 6.72 14.11 17.74
C PHE A 195 6.40 14.86 19.03
N ALA A 196 6.66 16.16 19.07
CA ALA A 196 6.40 17.01 20.23
C ALA A 196 4.94 16.96 20.71
N ALA A 197 3.97 16.85 19.79
CA ALA A 197 2.55 16.79 20.13
C ALA A 197 2.23 15.48 20.87
N PHE A 198 2.64 14.32 20.32
CA PHE A 198 2.47 13.03 20.99
C PHE A 198 3.23 12.95 22.31
N PHE A 199 4.44 13.53 22.35
CA PHE A 199 5.25 13.55 23.56
C PHE A 199 4.62 14.39 24.67
N LYS A 200 3.98 15.53 24.37
CA LYS A 200 3.19 16.30 25.34
C LYS A 200 2.11 15.44 26.00
N ASP A 201 1.31 14.76 25.20
CA ASP A 201 0.19 13.96 25.71
C ASP A 201 0.70 12.81 26.58
N VAL A 202 1.73 12.10 26.11
CA VAL A 202 2.36 11.02 26.88
C VAL A 202 2.99 11.51 28.17
N VAL A 203 3.64 12.69 28.18
CA VAL A 203 4.21 13.29 29.40
C VAL A 203 3.11 13.66 30.40
N ILE A 204 2.02 14.29 29.93
CA ILE A 204 0.90 14.66 30.78
C ILE A 204 0.29 13.41 31.43
N GLU A 205 0.01 12.37 30.63
CA GLU A 205 -0.51 11.10 31.18
C GLU A 205 0.50 10.39 32.09
N GLY A 206 1.79 10.40 31.75
CA GLY A 206 2.82 9.73 32.54
C GLY A 206 3.16 10.40 33.87
N THR A 207 2.86 11.70 34.01
CA THR A 207 3.30 12.50 35.18
C THR A 207 2.16 13.14 35.98
N HIS A 208 0.91 13.13 35.50
CA HIS A 208 -0.21 13.81 36.18
C HIS A 208 -0.44 13.39 37.63
N ALA A 209 -0.15 12.14 37.98
CA ALA A 209 -0.31 11.61 39.33
C ALA A 209 0.73 12.15 40.33
N ALA A 210 1.85 12.71 39.86
CA ALA A 210 2.87 13.32 40.71
C ALA A 210 2.48 14.75 41.11
N VAL A 211 2.91 15.16 42.31
CA VAL A 211 2.82 16.55 42.76
C VAL A 211 3.63 17.46 41.84
N VAL A 212 3.19 18.71 41.65
CA VAL A 212 3.74 19.62 40.63
C VAL A 212 5.27 19.70 40.67
N GLY A 213 5.86 19.88 41.87
CA GLY A 213 7.32 19.97 42.05
C GLY A 213 8.11 18.70 41.70
N ASP A 214 7.47 17.52 41.68
CA ASP A 214 8.11 16.24 41.35
C ASP A 214 7.88 15.79 39.90
N ARG A 215 7.02 16.49 39.15
CA ARG A 215 6.64 16.06 37.79
C ARG A 215 7.81 16.00 36.84
N PHE A 216 8.75 16.96 36.91
CA PHE A 216 9.90 16.94 36.02
C PHE A 216 10.85 15.78 36.35
N TRP A 217 11.07 15.48 37.64
CA TRP A 217 11.80 14.28 38.04
C TRP A 217 11.12 13.01 37.51
N LYS A 218 9.79 12.90 37.65
CA LYS A 218 9.03 11.76 37.13
C LYS A 218 9.13 11.65 35.60
N LEU A 219 9.19 12.77 34.89
CA LEU A 219 9.46 12.82 33.44
C LEU A 219 10.84 12.24 33.15
N VAL A 220 11.89 12.79 33.76
CA VAL A 220 13.28 12.39 33.50
C VAL A 220 13.52 10.92 33.87
N SER A 221 13.03 10.48 35.02
CA SER A 221 13.20 9.10 35.49
C SER A 221 12.47 8.06 34.64
N ASN A 222 11.50 8.47 33.80
CA ASN A 222 10.76 7.60 32.89
C ASN A 222 10.97 8.01 31.42
N LEU A 223 12.00 8.80 31.12
CA LEU A 223 12.17 9.44 29.82
C LEU A 223 12.24 8.41 28.67
N ALA A 224 12.98 7.32 28.86
CA ALA A 224 13.05 6.22 27.88
C ALA A 224 11.65 5.65 27.54
N ALA A 225 10.83 5.38 28.56
CA ALA A 225 9.49 4.84 28.36
C ALA A 225 8.57 5.85 27.66
N LEU A 226 8.59 7.12 28.09
CA LEU A 226 7.77 8.19 27.51
C LEU A 226 8.15 8.46 26.05
N THR A 227 9.45 8.51 25.73
CA THR A 227 9.94 8.68 24.37
C THR A 227 9.56 7.50 23.48
N SER A 228 9.64 6.26 23.99
CA SER A 228 9.23 5.06 23.27
C SER A 228 7.72 5.04 22.98
N LEU A 229 6.90 5.39 23.98
CA LEU A 229 5.45 5.52 23.86
C LEU A 229 5.06 6.57 22.81
N ALA A 230 5.64 7.77 22.89
CA ALA A 230 5.36 8.84 21.93
C ALA A 230 5.79 8.47 20.50
N ASN A 231 6.94 7.80 20.34
CA ASN A 231 7.37 7.28 19.04
C ASN A 231 6.39 6.24 18.48
N ARG A 232 5.91 5.32 19.31
CA ARG A 232 4.92 4.31 18.90
C ARG A 232 3.62 4.97 18.44
N ASP A 233 3.12 5.93 19.20
CA ASP A 233 1.86 6.61 18.90
C ASP A 233 1.98 7.45 17.61
N LEU A 234 3.12 8.14 17.41
CA LEU A 234 3.46 8.80 16.15
C LEU A 234 3.47 7.80 14.97
N GLN A 235 4.11 6.63 15.12
CA GLN A 235 4.13 5.61 14.06
C GLN A 235 2.72 5.10 13.73
N ILE A 236 1.88 4.86 14.74
CA ILE A 236 0.48 4.46 14.54
C ILE A 236 -0.28 5.55 13.77
N TYR A 237 -0.10 6.81 14.14
CA TYR A 237 -0.71 7.94 13.45
C TYR A 237 -0.28 8.03 11.98
N LEU A 238 1.03 7.97 11.71
CA LEU A 238 1.56 7.98 10.34
C LEU A 238 1.04 6.81 9.51
N GLN A 239 0.93 5.61 10.10
CA GLN A 239 0.35 4.44 9.44
C GLN A 239 -1.13 4.64 9.11
N LYS A 240 -1.93 5.18 10.03
CA LYS A 240 -3.35 5.50 9.80
C LYS A 240 -3.51 6.56 8.70
N PHE A 241 -2.69 7.61 8.72
CA PHE A 241 -2.74 8.65 7.70
C PHE A 241 -2.34 8.12 6.31
N ALA A 242 -1.26 7.32 6.24
CA ALA A 242 -0.87 6.64 5.01
C ALA A 242 -1.98 5.73 4.50
N PHE A 243 -2.62 4.98 5.40
CA PHE A 243 -3.74 4.10 5.07
C PHE A 243 -4.93 4.87 4.47
N GLU A 244 -5.36 5.98 5.08
CA GLU A 244 -6.46 6.80 4.54
C GLU A 244 -6.12 7.36 3.15
N LYS A 245 -4.87 7.78 2.93
CA LYS A 245 -4.40 8.23 1.61
C LYS A 245 -4.47 7.12 0.57
N ILE A 246 -4.08 5.90 0.93
CA ILE A 246 -4.15 4.72 0.04
C ILE A 246 -5.60 4.34 -0.23
N LYS A 247 -6.45 4.38 0.80
CA LYS A 247 -7.88 4.12 0.69
C LYS A 247 -8.56 5.11 -0.26
N SER A 248 -8.20 6.39 -0.19
CA SER A 248 -8.68 7.41 -1.13
C SER A 248 -8.24 7.11 -2.55
N LYS A 249 -6.94 6.87 -2.77
CA LYS A 249 -6.41 6.54 -4.11
C LYS A 249 -7.03 5.26 -4.68
N PHE A 250 -7.21 4.24 -3.85
CA PHE A 250 -7.85 3.01 -4.27
C PHE A 250 -9.31 3.21 -4.66
N LYS A 251 -10.05 4.07 -3.96
CA LYS A 251 -11.43 4.43 -4.36
C LYS A 251 -11.46 5.08 -5.75
N GLU A 252 -10.51 5.96 -6.06
CA GLU A 252 -10.38 6.56 -7.39
C GLU A 252 -10.06 5.51 -8.46
N GLU A 253 -9.08 4.64 -8.22
CA GLU A 253 -8.71 3.57 -9.16
C GLU A 253 -9.85 2.56 -9.36
N LYS A 254 -10.56 2.21 -8.29
CA LYS A 254 -11.76 1.36 -8.35
C LYS A 254 -12.80 1.93 -9.31
N VAL A 255 -13.05 3.25 -9.26
CA VAL A 255 -13.98 3.90 -10.20
C VAL A 255 -13.48 3.74 -11.63
N LYS A 256 -12.19 3.98 -11.89
CA LYS A 256 -11.59 3.78 -13.23
C LYS A 256 -11.71 2.34 -13.73
N TYR A 257 -11.51 1.35 -12.85
CA TYR A 257 -11.71 -0.06 -13.21
C TYR A 257 -13.17 -0.32 -13.59
N PHE A 258 -14.15 0.17 -12.82
CA PHE A 258 -15.55 -0.01 -13.15
C PHE A 258 -15.95 0.67 -14.46
N GLU A 259 -15.46 1.88 -14.72
CA GLU A 259 -15.66 2.59 -15.98
C GLU A 259 -15.04 1.85 -17.17
N SER A 260 -13.83 1.30 -17.01
CA SER A 260 -13.18 0.47 -18.04
C SER A 260 -14.02 -0.77 -18.35
N LEU A 261 -14.48 -1.47 -17.31
CA LEU A 261 -15.34 -2.64 -17.46
C LEU A 261 -16.69 -2.29 -18.11
N GLU A 262 -17.27 -1.13 -17.81
CA GLU A 262 -18.52 -0.65 -18.41
C GLU A 262 -18.36 -0.32 -19.89
N LYS A 263 -17.26 0.33 -20.29
CA LYS A 263 -16.93 0.55 -21.70
C LYS A 263 -16.78 -0.77 -22.47
N ASN A 264 -16.17 -1.77 -21.83
CA ASN A 264 -16.05 -3.11 -22.40
C ASN A 264 -17.43 -3.80 -22.53
N ILE A 265 -18.31 -3.68 -21.52
CA ILE A 265 -19.69 -4.17 -21.59
C ILE A 265 -20.47 -3.48 -22.70
N GLU A 266 -20.39 -2.15 -22.82
CA GLU A 266 -21.08 -1.40 -23.87
C GLU A 266 -20.63 -1.86 -25.27
N SER A 267 -19.33 -2.10 -25.42
CA SER A 267 -18.75 -2.62 -26.67
C SER A 267 -19.26 -4.03 -26.98
N LEU A 268 -19.41 -4.91 -25.97
CA LEU A 268 -20.01 -6.23 -26.14
C LEU A 268 -21.51 -6.14 -26.49
N ASN A 269 -22.26 -5.26 -25.83
CA ASN A 269 -23.69 -5.05 -26.08
C ASN A 269 -23.96 -4.64 -27.53
N LYS A 270 -23.12 -3.77 -28.11
CA LYS A 270 -23.20 -3.41 -29.53
C LYS A 270 -23.07 -4.64 -30.44
N GLN A 271 -22.17 -5.57 -30.10
CA GLN A 271 -21.98 -6.81 -30.86
C GLN A 271 -23.14 -7.80 -30.67
N VAL A 272 -23.67 -7.92 -29.44
CA VAL A 272 -24.85 -8.76 -29.13
C VAL A 272 -26.05 -8.36 -29.98
N LEU A 273 -26.25 -7.06 -30.23
CA LEU A 273 -27.32 -6.56 -31.09
C LEU A 273 -27.00 -6.70 -32.59
N ALA A 274 -25.74 -6.49 -32.98
CA ALA A 274 -25.33 -6.51 -34.37
C ALA A 274 -25.36 -7.92 -35.00
N PHE A 275 -25.01 -8.96 -34.24
CA PHE A 275 -24.92 -10.33 -34.79
C PHE A 275 -26.26 -10.87 -35.30
N PRO A 276 -27.36 -10.88 -34.50
CA PRO A 276 -28.64 -11.40 -34.98
C PRO A 276 -29.20 -10.58 -36.14
N LEU A 277 -29.02 -9.26 -36.12
CA LEU A 277 -29.49 -8.37 -37.18
C LEU A 277 -28.76 -8.63 -38.50
N THR A 278 -27.43 -8.74 -38.46
CA THR A 278 -26.62 -9.02 -39.65
C THR A 278 -26.93 -10.41 -40.19
N PHE A 279 -27.05 -11.40 -39.31
CA PHE A 279 -27.44 -12.76 -39.69
C PHE A 279 -28.81 -12.80 -40.35
N ALA A 280 -29.82 -12.16 -39.75
CA ALA A 280 -31.17 -12.08 -40.31
C ALA A 280 -31.18 -11.40 -41.68
N ALA A 281 -30.44 -10.30 -41.84
CA ALA A 281 -30.29 -9.60 -43.11
C ALA A 281 -29.63 -10.48 -44.19
N SER A 282 -28.56 -11.22 -43.84
CA SER A 282 -27.89 -12.14 -44.76
C SER A 282 -28.78 -13.31 -45.18
N VAL A 283 -29.53 -13.90 -44.25
CA VAL A 283 -30.51 -14.96 -44.54
C VAL A 283 -31.64 -14.43 -45.42
N PHE A 284 -32.18 -13.25 -45.12
CA PHE A 284 -33.23 -12.62 -45.91
C PHE A 284 -32.78 -12.29 -47.34
N ALA A 285 -31.57 -11.73 -47.49
CA ALA A 285 -30.96 -11.51 -48.80
C ALA A 285 -30.79 -12.83 -49.57
N GLY A 286 -30.33 -13.89 -48.89
CA GLY A 286 -30.24 -15.23 -49.47
C GLY A 286 -31.59 -15.75 -49.99
N PHE A 287 -32.69 -15.49 -49.28
CA PHE A 287 -34.03 -15.87 -49.71
C PHE A 287 -34.59 -15.05 -50.88
N GLN A 288 -34.15 -13.81 -51.07
CA GLN A 288 -34.61 -12.97 -52.19
C GLN A 288 -33.94 -13.37 -53.51
N VAL A 289 -32.68 -13.79 -53.47
CA VAL A 289 -31.91 -14.07 -54.69
C VAL A 289 -32.02 -15.54 -55.11
N LYS A 290 -33.26 -15.99 -55.32
CA LYS A 290 -33.60 -17.42 -55.39
C LYS A 290 -32.90 -18.19 -56.51
N ASP A 291 -32.49 -17.52 -57.59
CA ASP A 291 -32.17 -18.20 -58.85
C ASP A 291 -30.68 -18.20 -59.20
N SER A 292 -29.79 -17.68 -58.34
CA SER A 292 -28.36 -17.60 -58.63
C SER A 292 -27.48 -18.09 -57.48
N PHE A 293 -26.88 -19.27 -57.67
CA PHE A 293 -25.90 -19.85 -56.75
C PHE A 293 -24.70 -18.93 -56.52
N TRP A 294 -24.22 -18.23 -57.56
CA TRP A 294 -23.10 -17.30 -57.46
C TRP A 294 -23.37 -16.15 -56.49
N ILE A 295 -24.59 -15.62 -56.49
CA ILE A 295 -24.95 -14.53 -55.58
C ILE A 295 -25.00 -15.04 -54.13
N LEU A 296 -25.46 -16.26 -53.90
CA LEU A 296 -25.44 -16.88 -52.57
C LEU A 296 -24.02 -17.06 -52.03
N ILE A 297 -23.06 -17.47 -52.88
CA ILE A 297 -21.63 -17.52 -52.51
C ILE A 297 -21.11 -16.13 -52.12
N VAL A 298 -21.46 -15.08 -52.88
CA VAL A 298 -21.03 -13.71 -52.58
C VAL A 298 -21.59 -13.23 -51.24
N ILE A 299 -22.85 -13.53 -50.93
CA ILE A 299 -23.47 -13.23 -49.63
C ILE A 299 -22.74 -13.99 -48.52
N PHE A 300 -22.45 -15.27 -48.72
CA PHE A 300 -21.69 -16.08 -47.76
C PHE A 300 -20.28 -15.53 -47.52
N ALA A 301 -19.55 -15.21 -48.58
CA ALA A 301 -18.20 -14.63 -48.47
C ALA A 301 -18.23 -13.29 -47.71
N SER A 302 -19.23 -12.45 -47.98
CA SER A 302 -19.41 -11.16 -47.28
C SER A 302 -19.72 -11.37 -45.80
N TYR A 303 -20.58 -12.33 -45.47
CA TYR A 303 -20.90 -12.68 -44.07
C TYR A 303 -19.70 -13.30 -43.34
N ALA A 304 -18.91 -14.14 -44.02
CA ALA A 304 -17.69 -14.71 -43.48
C ALA A 304 -16.64 -13.62 -43.19
N LEU A 305 -16.49 -12.65 -44.09
CA LEU A 305 -15.63 -11.48 -43.88
C LEU A 305 -16.09 -10.65 -42.67
N TYR A 306 -17.39 -10.36 -42.56
CA TYR A 306 -17.96 -9.71 -41.38
C TYR A 306 -17.66 -10.48 -40.10
N THR A 307 -17.86 -11.80 -40.12
CA THR A 307 -17.58 -12.69 -38.98
C THR A 307 -16.11 -12.63 -38.57
N PHE A 308 -15.19 -12.59 -39.54
CA PHE A 308 -13.76 -12.43 -39.28
C PHE A 308 -13.43 -11.10 -38.60
N VAL A 309 -14.01 -9.99 -39.07
CA VAL A 309 -13.83 -8.66 -38.44
C VAL A 309 -14.41 -8.65 -37.03
N ALA A 310 -15.63 -9.16 -36.84
CA ALA A 310 -16.26 -9.29 -35.53
C ALA A 310 -15.41 -10.13 -34.57
N TRP A 311 -14.82 -11.22 -35.05
CA TRP A 311 -13.90 -12.06 -34.26
C TRP A 311 -12.67 -11.29 -33.77
N LYS A 312 -12.09 -10.43 -34.62
CA LYS A 312 -10.96 -9.56 -34.25
C LYS A 312 -11.36 -8.49 -33.24
N ILE A 313 -12.50 -7.83 -33.42
CA ILE A 313 -13.03 -6.85 -32.46
C ILE A 313 -13.25 -7.50 -31.09
N LEU A 314 -13.88 -8.69 -31.06
CA LEU A 314 -14.02 -9.46 -29.82
C LEU A 314 -12.66 -9.79 -29.20
N GLY A 315 -11.65 -10.11 -30.01
CA GLY A 315 -10.28 -10.31 -29.55
C GLY A 315 -9.68 -9.08 -28.84
N LEU A 316 -9.89 -7.88 -29.38
CA LEU A 316 -9.45 -6.63 -28.75
C LEU A 316 -10.16 -6.37 -27.42
N ILE A 317 -11.47 -6.60 -27.36
CA ILE A 317 -12.23 -6.46 -26.12
C ILE A 317 -11.71 -7.43 -25.06
N LYS A 318 -11.41 -8.68 -25.45
CA LYS A 318 -10.80 -9.65 -24.54
C LYS A 318 -9.47 -9.16 -23.99
N TYR A 319 -8.59 -8.65 -24.85
CA TYR A 319 -7.31 -8.10 -24.42
C TYR A 319 -7.47 -7.02 -23.35
N ASN A 320 -8.38 -6.05 -23.57
CA ASN A 320 -8.65 -4.99 -22.59
C ASN A 320 -9.17 -5.53 -21.24
N ILE A 321 -10.02 -6.56 -21.27
CA ILE A 321 -10.52 -7.22 -20.05
C ILE A 321 -9.38 -7.93 -19.31
N ASP A 322 -8.53 -8.66 -20.03
CA ASP A 322 -7.39 -9.38 -19.45
C ASP A 322 -6.35 -8.40 -18.87
N THR A 323 -6.09 -7.26 -19.53
CA THR A 323 -5.25 -6.19 -18.99
C THR A 323 -5.85 -5.60 -17.71
N THR A 324 -7.14 -5.28 -17.70
CA THR A 324 -7.82 -4.75 -16.50
C THR A 324 -7.75 -5.74 -15.33
N GLU A 325 -7.90 -7.04 -15.60
CA GLU A 325 -7.75 -8.09 -14.58
C GLU A 325 -6.34 -8.14 -14.01
N GLN A 326 -5.32 -8.05 -14.87
CA GLN A 326 -3.94 -8.07 -14.45
C GLN A 326 -3.61 -6.84 -13.59
N ASP A 327 -4.04 -5.64 -13.99
CA ASP A 327 -3.86 -4.41 -13.21
C ASP A 327 -4.50 -4.52 -11.81
N VAL A 328 -5.74 -5.03 -11.74
CA VAL A 328 -6.45 -5.25 -10.48
C VAL A 328 -5.71 -6.27 -9.59
N LYS A 329 -5.17 -7.33 -10.19
CA LYS A 329 -4.43 -8.38 -9.47
C LYS A 329 -3.09 -7.86 -8.93
N ASP A 330 -2.36 -7.09 -9.73
CA ASP A 330 -1.08 -6.51 -9.33
C ASP A 330 -1.28 -5.47 -8.22
N GLU A 331 -2.32 -4.65 -8.31
CA GLU A 331 -2.70 -3.72 -7.25
C GLU A 331 -3.11 -4.45 -5.96
N SER A 332 -3.93 -5.49 -6.08
CA SER A 332 -4.34 -6.34 -4.95
C SER A 332 -3.13 -6.97 -4.25
N ASN A 333 -2.19 -7.51 -5.01
CA ASN A 333 -0.95 -8.06 -4.47
C ASN A 333 -0.08 -7.00 -3.80
N ARG A 334 0.07 -5.82 -4.41
CA ARG A 334 0.85 -4.71 -3.85
C ARG A 334 0.28 -4.22 -2.51
N ILE A 335 -1.04 -4.03 -2.42
CA ILE A 335 -1.68 -3.63 -1.17
C ILE A 335 -1.57 -4.74 -0.13
N ARG A 336 -1.74 -6.01 -0.53
CA ARG A 336 -1.62 -7.16 0.38
C ARG A 336 -0.23 -7.29 0.98
N THR A 337 0.83 -7.12 0.19
CA THR A 337 2.22 -7.25 0.68
C THR A 337 2.65 -6.04 1.49
N THR A 338 2.23 -4.84 1.12
CA THR A 338 2.66 -3.60 1.78
C THR A 338 1.83 -3.27 3.03
N TYR A 339 0.54 -3.63 3.05
CA TYR A 339 -0.43 -3.21 4.07
C TYR A 339 -1.23 -4.40 4.61
N GLN A 340 -0.55 -5.49 5.00
CA GLN A 340 -1.16 -6.76 5.38
C GLN A 340 -2.27 -6.64 6.44
N VAL A 341 -2.10 -5.77 7.44
CA VAL A 341 -3.05 -5.58 8.56
C VAL A 341 -4.39 -5.05 8.10
N VAL A 342 -4.39 -4.21 7.06
CA VAL A 342 -5.58 -3.46 6.59
C VAL A 342 -6.12 -3.97 5.26
N TYR A 343 -5.47 -4.99 4.67
CA TYR A 343 -5.90 -5.60 3.40
C TYR A 343 -7.33 -6.16 3.45
N SER A 344 -7.78 -6.61 4.62
CA SER A 344 -9.14 -7.14 4.83
C SER A 344 -10.23 -6.13 4.47
N GLU A 345 -9.99 -4.82 4.65
CA GLU A 345 -10.93 -3.76 4.26
C GLU A 345 -11.07 -3.64 2.73
N PHE A 346 -10.01 -3.95 1.98
CA PHE A 346 -10.01 -3.87 0.51
C PHE A 346 -10.50 -5.14 -0.17
N GLN A 347 -10.40 -6.30 0.49
CA GLN A 347 -10.70 -7.60 -0.09
C GLN A 347 -12.13 -7.67 -0.65
N GLY A 348 -13.11 -7.08 0.03
CA GLY A 348 -14.49 -7.03 -0.44
C GLY A 348 -14.65 -6.28 -1.76
N ASP A 349 -13.87 -5.21 -1.98
CA ASP A 349 -13.91 -4.44 -3.21
C ASP A 349 -13.19 -5.14 -4.36
N PHE A 350 -12.04 -5.76 -4.11
CA PHE A 350 -11.36 -6.61 -5.11
C PHE A 350 -12.24 -7.77 -5.55
N ASN A 351 -12.93 -8.44 -4.62
CA ASN A 351 -13.86 -9.52 -4.95
C ASN A 351 -15.01 -9.05 -5.84
N LYS A 352 -15.55 -7.84 -5.61
CA LYS A 352 -16.59 -7.26 -6.47
C LYS A 352 -16.09 -6.98 -7.89
N ILE A 353 -14.90 -6.40 -8.01
CA ILE A 353 -14.27 -6.10 -9.31
C ILE A 353 -14.01 -7.42 -10.07
N ASN A 354 -13.38 -8.39 -9.41
CA ASN A 354 -13.08 -9.70 -9.98
C ASN A 354 -14.36 -10.47 -10.37
N GLY A 355 -15.41 -10.38 -9.57
CA GLY A 355 -16.72 -10.93 -9.90
C GLY A 355 -17.28 -10.33 -11.19
N LYS A 356 -17.21 -9.00 -11.36
CA LYS A 356 -17.66 -8.33 -12.60
C LYS A 356 -16.80 -8.75 -13.81
N ILE A 357 -15.48 -8.84 -13.64
CA ILE A 357 -14.56 -9.33 -14.69
C ILE A 357 -14.93 -10.74 -15.14
N LEU A 358 -15.20 -11.66 -14.20
CA LEU A 358 -15.55 -13.04 -14.51
C LEU A 358 -16.84 -13.12 -15.34
N LEU A 359 -17.87 -12.36 -14.96
CA LEU A 359 -19.13 -12.29 -15.70
C LEU A 359 -18.94 -11.76 -17.12
N ILE A 360 -18.12 -10.71 -17.31
CA ILE A 360 -17.82 -10.16 -18.63
C ILE A 360 -17.04 -11.18 -19.49
N LYS A 361 -16.07 -11.89 -18.90
CA LYS A 361 -15.33 -12.96 -19.60
C LYS A 361 -16.27 -14.09 -20.04
N GLN A 362 -17.25 -14.46 -19.21
CA GLN A 362 -18.25 -15.46 -19.56
C GLN A 362 -19.14 -14.97 -20.71
N LEU A 363 -19.63 -13.73 -20.65
CA LEU A 363 -20.40 -13.11 -21.73
C LEU A 363 -19.61 -13.09 -23.06
N HIS A 364 -18.34 -12.72 -23.02
CA HIS A 364 -17.46 -12.75 -24.19
C HIS A 364 -17.32 -14.15 -24.78
N LYS A 365 -17.12 -15.19 -23.94
CA LYS A 365 -17.03 -16.59 -24.39
C LYS A 365 -18.32 -17.04 -25.09
N TRP A 366 -19.48 -16.71 -24.50
CA TRP A 366 -20.79 -17.00 -25.08
C TRP A 366 -20.98 -16.34 -26.43
N LEU A 367 -20.63 -15.05 -26.52
CA LEU A 367 -20.78 -14.26 -27.75
C LEU A 367 -19.90 -14.79 -28.89
N ARG A 368 -18.67 -15.23 -28.60
CA ARG A 368 -17.82 -15.95 -29.57
C ARG A 368 -18.47 -17.26 -30.03
N GLY A 369 -19.04 -18.02 -29.10
CA GLY A 369 -19.75 -19.27 -29.39
C GLY A 369 -20.93 -19.03 -30.34
N ILE A 370 -21.76 -18.02 -30.07
CA ILE A 370 -22.88 -17.62 -30.92
C ILE A 370 -22.40 -17.23 -32.32
N LEU A 371 -21.36 -16.40 -32.42
CA LEU A 371 -20.82 -15.96 -33.70
C LEU A 371 -20.36 -17.14 -34.58
N VAL A 372 -19.61 -18.09 -34.01
CA VAL A 372 -19.19 -19.31 -34.72
C VAL A 372 -20.39 -20.18 -35.08
N GLY A 373 -21.33 -20.35 -34.15
CA GLY A 373 -22.57 -21.10 -34.38
C GLY A 373 -23.39 -20.54 -35.54
N LEU A 374 -23.56 -19.21 -35.61
CA LEU A 374 -24.26 -18.54 -36.72
C LEU A 374 -23.54 -18.72 -38.06
N LEU A 375 -22.20 -18.68 -38.08
CA LEU A 375 -21.43 -18.93 -39.30
C LEU A 375 -21.61 -20.37 -39.80
N VAL A 376 -21.50 -21.35 -38.90
CA VAL A 376 -21.73 -22.76 -39.25
C VAL A 376 -23.15 -22.99 -39.73
N LEU A 377 -24.14 -22.39 -39.05
CA LEU A 377 -25.54 -22.46 -39.46
C LEU A 377 -25.77 -21.86 -40.85
N PHE A 378 -25.14 -20.72 -41.14
CA PHE A 378 -25.26 -20.08 -42.46
C PHE A 378 -24.56 -20.88 -43.57
N LEU A 379 -23.43 -21.52 -43.25
CA LEU A 379 -22.76 -22.44 -44.16
C LEU A 379 -23.64 -23.64 -44.49
N LEU A 380 -24.25 -24.28 -43.47
CA LEU A 380 -25.18 -25.39 -43.65
C LEU A 380 -26.41 -24.97 -44.47
N PHE A 381 -26.95 -23.78 -44.21
CA PHE A 381 -28.04 -23.21 -45.00
C PHE A 381 -27.63 -23.05 -46.47
N THR A 382 -26.44 -22.51 -46.73
CA THR A 382 -25.91 -22.29 -48.08
C THR A 382 -25.76 -23.61 -48.84
N ILE A 383 -25.18 -24.63 -48.20
CA ILE A 383 -24.99 -25.97 -48.79
C ILE A 383 -26.36 -26.66 -49.04
N GLY A 384 -27.26 -26.61 -48.06
CA GLY A 384 -28.58 -27.21 -48.20
C GLY A 384 -29.40 -26.54 -49.31
N TYR A 385 -29.30 -25.22 -49.43
CA TYR A 385 -29.96 -24.47 -50.50
C TYR A 385 -29.33 -24.75 -51.88
N SER A 386 -28.01 -24.86 -51.97
CA SER A 386 -27.33 -25.17 -53.24
C SER A 386 -27.69 -26.56 -53.77
N MET A 387 -27.77 -27.57 -52.89
CA MET A 387 -28.24 -28.91 -53.25
C MET A 387 -29.68 -28.90 -53.80
N LYS A 388 -30.56 -28.07 -53.20
CA LYS A 388 -31.93 -27.91 -53.69
C LYS A 388 -31.98 -27.25 -55.07
N LEU A 389 -31.16 -26.22 -55.31
CA LEU A 389 -31.09 -25.57 -56.62
C LEU A 389 -30.58 -26.51 -57.71
N GLU A 390 -29.55 -27.30 -57.41
CA GLU A 390 -29.01 -28.29 -58.35
C GLU A 390 -30.07 -29.33 -58.73
N LYS A 391 -30.84 -29.82 -57.75
CA LYS A 391 -31.95 -30.74 -58.00
C LYS A 391 -33.02 -30.13 -58.91
N VAL A 392 -33.43 -28.88 -58.66
CA VAL A 392 -34.40 -28.17 -59.50
C VAL A 392 -33.85 -27.94 -60.91
N ALA A 393 -32.57 -27.61 -61.05
CA ALA A 393 -31.90 -27.43 -62.34
C ALA A 393 -31.86 -28.76 -63.14
N GLN A 394 -31.56 -29.88 -62.48
CA GLN A 394 -31.58 -31.21 -63.10
C GLN A 394 -32.99 -31.62 -63.53
N GLU A 395 -34.01 -31.41 -62.68
CA GLU A 395 -35.42 -31.69 -63.00
C GLU A 395 -35.91 -30.84 -64.18
N THR A 396 -35.57 -29.55 -64.22
CA THR A 396 -35.94 -28.65 -65.33
C THR A 396 -35.19 -28.98 -66.62
N ALA A 397 -33.90 -29.32 -66.54
CA ALA A 397 -33.13 -29.77 -67.70
C ALA A 397 -33.67 -31.10 -68.27
N ALA A 398 -34.00 -32.07 -67.41
CA ALA A 398 -34.61 -33.33 -67.80
C ALA A 398 -36.00 -33.12 -68.45
N ALA A 399 -36.83 -32.23 -67.88
CA ALA A 399 -38.12 -31.87 -68.46
C ALA A 399 -37.97 -31.18 -69.83
N ALA A 400 -36.99 -30.29 -69.99
CA ALA A 400 -36.70 -29.61 -71.26
C ALA A 400 -36.19 -30.59 -72.34
N LEU A 401 -35.33 -31.54 -71.96
CA LEU A 401 -34.84 -32.60 -72.86
C LEU A 401 -36.01 -33.47 -73.34
N LYS A 402 -36.85 -33.92 -72.41
CA LYS A 402 -38.05 -34.71 -72.73
C LYS A 402 -39.02 -33.96 -73.64
N ALA A 403 -39.26 -32.68 -73.38
CA ALA A 403 -40.10 -31.84 -74.24
C ALA A 403 -39.52 -31.70 -75.67
N LYS A 404 -38.19 -31.60 -75.78
CA LYS A 404 -37.50 -31.57 -77.08
C LYS A 404 -37.63 -32.90 -77.81
N GLU A 405 -37.44 -34.03 -77.13
CA GLU A 405 -37.63 -35.37 -77.68
C GLU A 405 -39.07 -35.58 -78.17
N ASP A 406 -40.07 -35.24 -77.35
CA ASP A 406 -41.49 -35.29 -77.71
C ASP A 406 -41.81 -34.42 -78.95
N SER A 407 -41.13 -33.29 -79.11
CA SER A 407 -41.29 -32.41 -80.28
C SER A 407 -40.67 -33.00 -81.55
N LEU A 408 -39.49 -33.64 -81.44
CA LEU A 408 -38.82 -34.31 -82.54
C LEU A 408 -39.60 -35.55 -82.98
N GLN A 409 -40.13 -36.32 -82.05
CA GLN A 409 -40.94 -37.50 -82.36
C GLN A 409 -42.25 -37.11 -83.05
N ARG A 410 -42.90 -36.02 -82.61
CA ARG A 410 -44.04 -35.43 -83.32
C ARG A 410 -43.68 -34.97 -84.74
N ALA A 411 -42.52 -34.35 -84.93
CA ALA A 411 -42.04 -33.95 -86.26
C ALA A 411 -41.75 -35.16 -87.15
N ALA A 412 -41.10 -36.21 -86.62
CA ALA A 412 -40.82 -37.45 -87.34
C ALA A 412 -42.09 -38.17 -87.78
N ASN A 413 -43.09 -38.30 -86.89
CA ASN A 413 -44.38 -38.90 -87.22
C ASN A 413 -45.08 -38.11 -88.34
N LYS A 414 -45.03 -36.76 -88.29
CA LYS A 414 -45.61 -35.92 -89.35
C LYS A 414 -44.93 -36.13 -90.72
N VAL A 415 -43.62 -36.38 -90.75
CA VAL A 415 -42.89 -36.72 -91.99
C VAL A 415 -43.28 -38.10 -92.50
N ILE A 416 -43.39 -39.10 -91.62
CA ILE A 416 -43.83 -40.45 -91.98
C ILE A 416 -45.24 -40.43 -92.57
N ASP A 417 -46.18 -39.71 -91.94
CA ASP A 417 -47.54 -39.55 -92.47
C ASP A 417 -47.52 -38.89 -93.87
N THR A 418 -46.69 -37.86 -94.05
CA THR A 418 -46.52 -37.20 -95.37
C THR A 418 -45.94 -38.16 -96.42
N PHE A 419 -45.02 -39.05 -96.02
CA PHE A 419 -44.41 -40.05 -96.91
C PHE A 419 -45.36 -41.20 -97.26
N GLN A 420 -46.13 -41.70 -96.30
CA GLN A 420 -47.15 -42.74 -96.54
C GLN A 420 -48.25 -42.23 -97.48
N VAL A 421 -48.71 -40.98 -97.31
CA VAL A 421 -49.65 -40.35 -98.26
C VAL A 421 -49.07 -40.30 -99.67
N ARG A 422 -47.76 -40.14 -99.82
CA ARG A 422 -47.09 -40.11 -101.14
C ARG A 422 -46.96 -41.51 -101.78
N ILE A 423 -46.63 -42.55 -100.99
CA ILE A 423 -46.51 -43.93 -101.47
C ILE A 423 -47.88 -44.53 -101.83
N VAL A 424 -48.93 -44.21 -101.07
CA VAL A 424 -50.30 -44.67 -101.35
C VAL A 424 -50.89 -43.98 -102.59
N SER A 425 -50.39 -42.81 -103.00
CA SER A 425 -50.84 -42.14 -104.24
C SER A 425 -50.29 -42.77 -105.55
N SER A 426 -49.40 -43.77 -105.47
CA SER A 426 -48.81 -44.45 -106.65
C SER A 426 -49.23 -45.91 -106.86
N ALA A 427 -50.13 -46.48 -106.04
CA ALA A 427 -50.62 -47.85 -106.22
C ALA A 427 -52.10 -47.86 -106.63
N VAL A 428 -52.34 -48.25 -107.88
CA VAL A 428 -53.65 -48.35 -108.53
C VAL A 428 -54.46 -49.52 -107.96
N LYS A 429 -55.63 -49.15 -107.41
CA LYS A 429 -56.93 -49.85 -107.28
C LYS A 429 -56.98 -51.32 -106.79
N PRO A 430 -57.70 -51.58 -105.69
CA PRO A 430 -58.41 -52.83 -105.47
C PRO A 430 -59.94 -52.68 -105.64
N VAL A 431 -60.52 -53.79 -106.10
CA VAL A 431 -61.95 -54.11 -106.34
C VAL A 431 -62.64 -54.44 -105.00
N PRO A 432 -63.94 -54.17 -104.83
CA PRO A 432 -64.62 -54.34 -103.54
C PRO A 432 -65.10 -55.79 -103.33
N VAL A 433 -64.90 -56.32 -102.12
CA VAL A 433 -65.56 -57.54 -101.64
C VAL A 433 -66.20 -57.24 -100.30
N VAL A 434 -67.53 -57.42 -100.29
CA VAL A 434 -68.45 -57.39 -99.16
C VAL A 434 -68.34 -58.71 -98.40
N ILE A 435 -68.06 -58.71 -97.10
CA ILE A 435 -68.53 -59.74 -96.15
C ILE A 435 -68.85 -59.10 -94.80
N ASP A 436 -70.11 -59.30 -94.42
CA ASP A 436 -70.75 -59.10 -93.11
C ASP A 436 -70.41 -60.27 -92.17
N THR A 437 -70.22 -60.03 -90.87
CA THR A 437 -70.72 -60.87 -89.76
C THR A 437 -70.24 -60.36 -88.38
N SER A 438 -71.21 -59.86 -87.61
CA SER A 438 -71.55 -60.24 -86.24
C SER A 438 -70.49 -60.81 -85.26
N ALA A 439 -70.53 -60.27 -84.04
CA ALA A 439 -70.70 -60.97 -82.75
C ALA A 439 -69.57 -60.91 -81.70
N ASN A 440 -70.05 -60.85 -80.45
CA ASN A 440 -69.44 -61.09 -79.13
C ASN A 440 -68.70 -59.93 -78.45
N LYS A 441 -69.12 -59.35 -77.30
CA LYS A 441 -69.76 -59.80 -76.03
C LYS A 441 -68.73 -60.09 -74.93
N LYS A 442 -68.97 -59.44 -73.77
CA LYS A 442 -68.51 -59.70 -72.38
C LYS A 442 -67.06 -59.32 -72.04
N ALA A 443 -66.83 -58.40 -71.09
CA ALA A 443 -67.04 -58.44 -69.63
C ALA A 443 -65.80 -58.99 -68.91
N ASP A 444 -65.20 -58.19 -68.01
CA ASP A 444 -65.26 -58.43 -66.57
C ASP A 444 -64.46 -57.39 -65.78
N GLU A 445 -65.07 -56.95 -64.68
CA GLU A 445 -64.46 -56.31 -63.51
C GLU A 445 -63.38 -57.22 -62.90
N VAL A 446 -62.41 -56.66 -62.15
CA VAL A 446 -62.06 -57.14 -60.81
C VAL A 446 -61.36 -56.03 -60.00
N HIS A 447 -61.91 -55.84 -58.81
CA HIS A 447 -61.51 -55.10 -57.61
C HIS A 447 -60.20 -55.56 -56.93
N LEU A 448 -59.63 -54.70 -56.07
CA LEU A 448 -59.00 -54.93 -54.73
C LEU A 448 -57.73 -54.08 -54.54
N VAL A 449 -57.72 -53.05 -53.66
CA VAL A 449 -57.58 -53.03 -52.19
C VAL A 449 -56.13 -53.21 -51.68
N GLY A 450 -55.70 -52.25 -50.85
CA GLY A 450 -54.56 -52.35 -49.89
C GLY A 450 -54.13 -50.96 -49.40
N LYS A 451 -54.73 -50.39 -48.34
CA LYS A 451 -54.25 -50.37 -46.92
C LYS A 451 -52.75 -50.01 -46.77
N ALA A 452 -52.41 -48.81 -46.26
CA ALA A 452 -52.26 -48.43 -44.84
C ALA A 452 -50.86 -48.68 -44.27
N ASN A 453 -50.11 -47.64 -43.88
CA ASN A 453 -49.83 -47.22 -42.48
C ASN A 453 -48.52 -46.42 -42.33
N LYS A 454 -48.62 -45.34 -41.52
CA LYS A 454 -47.70 -44.83 -40.48
C LYS A 454 -46.18 -44.94 -40.69
N HIS A 455 -45.47 -43.80 -40.66
CA HIS A 455 -44.99 -43.24 -39.39
C HIS A 455 -44.75 -41.73 -39.48
#